data_AF-A0A916C8R7-F1
#
_entry.id   AF-A0A916C8R7-F1
#
_cell.length_a   1.000
_cell.length_b   1.000
_cell.length_c   1.000
_cell.angle_alpha   90.00
_cell.angle_beta   90.00
_cell.angle_gamma   90.00
#
_symmetry.space_group_name_H-M   'P 1'
#
loop_
_entity.id
_entity.type
_entity.pdbx_description
1 polymer ?
#
loop_
_entity_poly.entity_id
_entity_poly.type
_entity_poly.pdbx_seq_one_letter_code
_entity_poly.pdbx_strand_id
1 'polypeptide(L)'
;MEHQDCRHLLGDLSEYLDGEASAAVCAEIERHLTDCADCRVVVDTLRKTVLLYRHQPQPTLPDQVRERLYRALDLEAFFVPGKSK
;
A
#
# COMPACT_ATOMS: atom_id res chain seq x y z
N MET A 1 -1.46 -26.77 16.72
CA MET A 1 -2.73 -26.21 16.21
C MET A 1 -2.52 -25.96 14.74
N GLU A 2 -3.41 -26.50 13.91
CA GLU A 2 -3.20 -26.61 12.46
C GLU A 2 -3.17 -25.22 11.79
N HIS A 3 -2.05 -24.91 11.12
CA HIS A 3 -1.78 -23.63 10.44
C HIS A 3 -2.30 -23.57 8.99
N GLN A 4 -3.25 -24.43 8.59
CA GLN A 4 -3.74 -24.47 7.20
C GLN A 4 -4.54 -23.21 6.84
N ASP A 5 -5.44 -22.74 7.72
CA ASP A 5 -6.26 -21.55 7.44
C ASP A 5 -5.45 -20.25 7.41
N CYS A 6 -4.33 -20.18 8.14
CA CYS A 6 -3.47 -18.99 8.16
C CYS A 6 -2.82 -18.73 6.79
N ARG A 7 -2.44 -19.79 6.07
CA ARG A 7 -1.70 -19.69 4.80
C ARG A 7 -2.58 -19.28 3.64
N HIS A 8 -3.84 -19.68 3.64
CA HIS A 8 -4.83 -19.27 2.64
C HIS A 8 -4.92 -17.74 2.58
N LEU A 9 -4.99 -17.09 3.75
CA LEU A 9 -5.25 -15.65 3.84
C LEU A 9 -4.06 -14.80 3.37
N LEU A 10 -2.84 -15.36 3.33
CA LEU A 10 -1.63 -14.63 2.93
C LEU A 10 -1.72 -14.06 1.51
N GLY A 11 -2.42 -14.75 0.60
CA GLY A 11 -2.60 -14.28 -0.78
C GLY A 11 -3.42 -12.98 -0.86
N ASP A 12 -4.40 -12.85 0.02
CA ASP A 12 -5.38 -11.75 -0.01
C ASP A 12 -4.97 -10.58 0.90
N LEU A 13 -3.91 -10.73 1.70
CA LEU A 13 -3.47 -9.70 2.64
C LEU A 13 -3.04 -8.40 1.97
N SER A 14 -2.46 -8.44 0.77
CA SER A 14 -2.06 -7.20 0.08
C SER A 14 -3.29 -6.37 -0.28
N GLU A 15 -4.26 -6.98 -0.97
CA GLU A 15 -5.51 -6.32 -1.36
C GLU A 15 -6.29 -5.83 -0.13
N TYR A 16 -6.29 -6.62 0.95
CA TYR A 16 -6.92 -6.22 2.21
C TYR A 16 -6.27 -4.97 2.82
N LEU A 17 -4.95 -4.89 2.82
CA LEU A 17 -4.22 -3.76 3.39
C LEU A 17 -4.27 -2.50 2.52
N ASP A 18 -4.36 -2.66 1.21
CA ASP A 18 -4.52 -1.56 0.26
C ASP A 18 -5.99 -1.09 0.17
N GLY A 19 -6.94 -1.83 0.75
CA GLY A 19 -8.36 -1.50 0.77
C GLY A 19 -9.10 -1.88 -0.51
N GLU A 20 -8.52 -2.78 -1.30
CA GLU A 20 -9.02 -3.24 -2.60
C GLU A 20 -9.71 -4.61 -2.53
N ALA A 21 -9.55 -5.32 -1.40
CA ALA A 21 -10.20 -6.61 -1.18
C ALA A 21 -11.73 -6.51 -1.18
N SER A 22 -12.38 -7.57 -1.63
CA SER A 22 -13.84 -7.69 -1.56
C SER A 22 -14.35 -7.72 -0.11
N ALA A 23 -15.59 -7.28 0.12
CA ALA A 23 -16.20 -7.31 1.45
C ALA A 23 -16.23 -8.71 2.09
N ALA A 24 -16.38 -9.76 1.28
CA ALA A 24 -16.35 -11.14 1.76
C ALA A 24 -14.96 -11.53 2.30
N VAL A 25 -13.90 -11.15 1.58
CA VAL A 25 -12.51 -11.38 1.97
C VAL A 25 -12.17 -10.59 3.24
N CYS A 26 -12.59 -9.32 3.34
CA CYS A 26 -12.39 -8.52 4.54
C CYS A 26 -13.02 -9.19 5.77
N ALA A 27 -14.28 -9.64 5.67
CA ALA A 27 -14.98 -10.31 6.76
C ALA A 27 -14.31 -11.63 7.18
N GLU A 28 -13.80 -12.40 6.22
CA GLU A 28 -13.07 -13.63 6.50
C GLU A 28 -11.76 -13.39 7.23
N ILE A 29 -10.97 -12.39 6.78
CA ILE A 29 -9.73 -12.00 7.44
C ILE A 29 -10.02 -11.50 8.86
N GLU A 30 -11.00 -10.61 9.04
CA GLU A 30 -11.37 -10.08 10.36
C GLU A 30 -11.83 -11.18 11.34
N ARG A 31 -12.62 -12.13 10.85
CA ARG A 31 -13.01 -13.32 11.62
C ARG A 31 -11.76 -14.10 12.07
N HIS A 32 -10.83 -14.38 11.16
CA HIS A 32 -9.60 -15.10 11.49
C HIS A 32 -8.72 -14.35 12.51
N LEU A 33 -8.61 -13.02 12.39
CA LEU A 33 -7.85 -12.18 13.32
C LEU A 33 -8.46 -12.14 14.73
N THR A 34 -9.73 -12.51 14.89
CA THR A 34 -10.36 -12.63 16.21
C THR A 34 -9.78 -13.82 16.99
N ASP A 35 -9.50 -14.92 16.30
CA ASP A 35 -9.13 -16.19 16.93
C ASP A 35 -7.62 -16.52 16.83
N CYS A 36 -6.88 -15.89 15.92
CA CYS A 36 -5.48 -16.21 15.66
C CYS A 36 -4.51 -15.09 16.11
N ALA A 37 -3.75 -15.35 17.18
CA ALA A 37 -2.73 -14.41 17.66
C ALA A 37 -1.57 -14.21 16.68
N ASP A 38 -1.13 -15.28 16.00
CA ASP A 38 0.00 -15.22 15.08
C ASP A 38 -0.32 -14.35 13.86
N CYS A 39 -1.51 -14.52 13.28
CA CYS A 39 -1.94 -13.70 12.15
C CYS A 39 -2.17 -12.24 12.53
N ARG A 40 -2.62 -11.95 13.77
CA ARG A 40 -2.64 -10.56 14.27
C ARG A 40 -1.26 -9.93 14.22
N VAL A 41 -0.23 -10.64 14.70
CA VAL A 41 1.16 -10.17 14.66
C VAL A 41 1.63 -9.94 13.21
N VAL A 42 1.33 -10.87 12.30
CA VAL A 42 1.70 -10.76 10.88
C VAL A 42 1.05 -9.53 10.24
N VAL A 43 -0.27 -9.37 10.37
CA VAL A 43 -1.02 -8.26 9.76
C VAL A 43 -0.58 -6.92 10.34
N ASP A 44 -0.41 -6.83 11.65
CA ASP A 44 0.04 -5.58 12.28
C ASP A 44 1.48 -5.22 11.89
N THR A 45 2.36 -6.21 11.77
CA THR A 45 3.73 -5.99 11.30
C THR A 45 3.75 -5.50 9.85
N LEU A 46 2.91 -6.09 9.00
CA LEU A 46 2.80 -5.68 7.60
C LEU A 46 2.23 -4.26 7.47
N ARG A 47 1.17 -3.92 8.22
CA ARG A 47 0.63 -2.54 8.30
C ARG A 47 1.69 -1.53 8.68
N LYS A 48 2.48 -1.82 9.72
CA LYS A 48 3.58 -0.95 10.17
C LYS A 48 4.66 -0.80 9.09
N THR A 49 4.99 -1.89 8.41
CA THR A 49 5.94 -1.86 7.29
C THR A 49 5.45 -0.94 6.18
N VAL A 50 4.19 -1.09 5.74
CA VAL A 50 3.56 -0.21 4.73
C VAL A 50 3.58 1.25 5.20
N LEU A 51 3.24 1.51 6.46
CA LEU A 51 3.27 2.85 7.05
C LEU A 51 4.67 3.47 6.95
N LEU A 52 5.72 2.72 7.33
CA LEU A 52 7.11 3.20 7.26
C LEU A 52 7.52 3.57 5.83
N TYR A 53 7.19 2.74 4.85
CA TYR A 53 7.46 3.03 3.44
C TYR A 53 6.71 4.27 2.95
N ARG A 54 5.44 4.45 3.35
CA ARG A 54 4.65 5.65 2.98
C ARG A 54 5.20 6.94 3.60
N HIS A 55 5.86 6.85 4.76
CA HIS A 55 6.48 8.00 5.44
C HIS A 55 7.92 8.27 5.03
N GLN A 56 8.50 7.43 4.18
CA GLN A 56 9.84 7.68 3.67
C GLN A 56 9.81 8.91 2.74
N PRO A 57 10.84 9.79 2.79
CA PRO A 57 10.93 10.91 1.86
C PRO A 57 10.82 10.41 0.43
N GLN A 58 9.79 10.88 -0.28
CA GLN A 58 9.61 10.55 -1.68
C GLN A 58 10.77 11.16 -2.47
N PRO A 59 11.40 10.41 -3.39
CA PRO A 59 12.42 10.99 -4.23
C PRO A 59 11.82 12.15 -5.03
N THR A 60 12.49 13.30 -5.01
CA THR A 60 12.07 14.45 -5.80
C THR A 60 12.17 14.10 -7.27
N LEU A 61 11.07 14.22 -8.01
CA LEU A 61 11.07 14.00 -9.46
C LEU A 61 11.96 15.07 -10.12
N PRO A 62 13.00 14.70 -10.90
CA PRO A 62 13.85 15.66 -11.59
C PRO A 62 13.03 16.56 -12.51
N ASP A 63 13.38 17.84 -12.55
CA ASP A 63 12.63 18.86 -13.30
C ASP A 63 12.46 18.50 -14.78
N GLN A 64 13.46 17.89 -15.41
CA GLN A 64 13.39 17.42 -16.80
C GLN A 64 12.34 16.32 -17.01
N VAL A 65 12.16 15.42 -16.04
CA VAL A 65 11.14 14.36 -16.11
C VAL A 65 9.76 14.98 -15.90
N ARG A 66 9.64 15.92 -14.95
CA ARG A 66 8.41 16.67 -14.69
C ARG A 66 7.97 17.46 -15.93
N GLU A 67 8.89 18.16 -16.58
CA GLU A 67 8.61 18.94 -17.80
C GLU A 67 8.08 18.03 -18.92
N ARG A 68 8.76 16.91 -19.19
CA ARG A 68 8.34 15.93 -20.20
C ARG A 68 6.95 15.36 -19.93
N LEU A 69 6.64 15.07 -18.66
CA LEU A 69 5.33 14.57 -18.25
C LEU A 69 4.24 15.62 -18.53
N TYR A 70 4.47 16.88 -18.14
CA TYR A 70 3.50 17.96 -18.33
C TYR A 70 3.24 18.22 -19.82
N ARG A 71 4.28 18.18 -20.66
CA ARG A 71 4.12 18.27 -22.13
C ARG A 71 3.32 17.10 -22.70
N ALA A 72 3.61 15.87 -22.27
CA ALA A 72 2.90 14.69 -22.76
C ALA A 72 1.40 14.69 -22.40
N LEU A 73 1.03 15.36 -21.32
CA LEU A 73 -0.34 15.49 -20.85
C LEU A 73 -1.03 16.80 -21.28
N ASP A 74 -0.36 17.65 -22.08
CA ASP A 74 -0.85 18.99 -22.47
C ASP A 74 -1.19 19.90 -21.26
N LEU A 75 -0.37 19.81 -20.21
CA LEU A 75 -0.53 20.54 -18.94
C LEU A 75 0.53 21.63 -18.73
N GLU A 76 1.22 22.06 -19.78
CA GLU A 76 2.38 22.96 -19.71
C GLU A 76 2.09 24.28 -18.96
N ALA A 77 0.84 24.77 -19.04
CA ALA A 77 0.37 25.94 -18.30
C ALA A 77 0.47 25.80 -16.76
N PHE A 78 0.56 24.58 -16.23
CA PHE A 78 0.66 24.29 -14.79
C PHE A 78 2.10 23.96 -14.35
N PHE A 79 3.07 23.95 -15.26
CA PHE A 79 4.45 23.62 -14.94
C PHE A 79 5.14 24.79 -14.23
N VAL A 80 5.70 24.53 -13.04
CA VAL A 80 6.51 25.51 -12.29
C VAL A 80 7.93 24.94 -12.10
N PRO A 81 8.95 25.52 -12.75
CA PRO A 81 10.34 25.07 -12.61
C PRO A 81 10.88 25.34 -11.21
N GLY A 82 11.74 24.46 -10.68
CA GLY A 82 12.49 24.71 -9.43
C GLY A 82 11.79 24.38 -8.11
N LYS A 83 10.61 23.76 -8.09
CA LYS A 83 10.00 23.19 -6.86
C LYS A 83 10.53 21.78 -6.61
N SER A 84 11.79 21.68 -6.19
CA SER A 84 12.39 20.47 -5.64
C SER A 84 13.10 20.89 -4.35
N LYS A 85 12.35 20.87 -3.24
CA LYS A 85 12.88 20.98 -1.88
C LYS A 85 13.01 19.59 -1.29
#